data_AF-A0AAD6JC63-F1
#
_entry.id   AF-A0AAD6JC63-F1
#
_cell.length_a   1.000
_cell.length_b   1.000
_cell.length_c   1.000
_cell.angle_alpha   90.00
_cell.angle_beta   90.00
_cell.angle_gamma   90.00
#
_symmetry.space_group_name_H-M   'P 1'
#
loop_
_entity.id
_entity.type
_entity.pdbx_description
1 polymer ?
#
loop_
_entity_poly.entity_id
_entity_poly.type
_entity_poly.pdbx_seq_one_letter_code
_entity_poly.pdbx_strand_id
1 'polypeptide(L)' 'MADSGHTSNYTNQDTKDAKSSANQDSNLQDFSEDEVSLIARMFRLVGKRWSLIAGRIPGRTAEEIENYWTSKNRSSKQR' A
#
# COMPACT_ATOMS: atom_id res chain seq x y z
N MET A 1 61.41 -11.78 7.53
CA MET A 1 60.63 -10.83 6.71
C MET A 1 59.36 -11.57 6.32
N ALA A 2 58.26 -11.35 7.04
CA ALA A 2 57.02 -12.10 6.85
C ALA A 2 55.99 -11.22 6.16
N ASP A 3 55.43 -11.71 5.04
CA ASP A 3 54.30 -11.08 4.36
C ASP A 3 53.03 -11.27 5.19
N SER A 4 52.30 -10.17 5.44
CA SER A 4 51.02 -10.23 6.16
C SER A 4 49.87 -10.24 5.15
N GLY A 5 49.05 -11.27 5.29
CA GLY A 5 47.99 -11.69 4.38
C GLY A 5 46.92 -10.64 4.09
N HIS A 6 46.36 -10.77 2.89
CA HIS A 6 45.29 -9.95 2.35
C HIS A 6 43.92 -10.28 2.95
N THR A 7 43.19 -9.19 3.18
CA THR A 7 41.74 -8.98 3.34
C THR A 7 40.79 -10.18 3.23
N SER A 8 40.07 -10.45 4.32
CA SER A 8 38.85 -11.28 4.31
C SER A 8 37.64 -10.38 4.17
N ASN A 9 37.00 -10.44 3.00
CA ASN A 9 35.69 -9.84 2.72
C ASN A 9 34.65 -10.98 2.63
N TYR A 10 33.73 -11.08 3.60
CA TYR A 10 32.45 -11.76 3.45
C TYR A 10 31.41 -11.03 4.34
N THR A 11 30.68 -10.07 3.78
CA THR A 11 29.32 -10.18 3.22
C THR A 11 28.21 -10.44 4.26
N ASN A 12 27.76 -9.33 4.82
CA ASN A 12 26.38 -8.81 4.86
C ASN A 12 25.25 -9.58 5.59
N GLN A 13 24.86 -9.01 6.73
CA GLN A 13 23.52 -8.46 7.06
C GLN A 13 22.31 -9.37 6.90
N ASP A 14 21.93 -10.03 8.00
CA ASP A 14 20.58 -10.52 8.27
C ASP A 14 19.72 -9.34 8.77
N THR A 15 19.13 -8.57 7.87
CA THR A 15 17.99 -7.70 8.18
C THR A 15 16.72 -8.40 7.72
N LYS A 16 16.16 -9.22 8.61
CA LYS A 16 14.80 -9.77 8.48
C LYS A 16 13.79 -8.72 8.92
N ASP A 17 13.69 -7.63 8.17
CA ASP A 17 12.52 -6.76 8.24
C ASP A 17 11.97 -6.64 6.82
N ALA A 18 10.79 -7.22 6.66
CA ALA A 18 10.09 -7.31 5.40
C ALA A 18 9.94 -5.91 4.79
N LYS A 19 10.59 -5.75 3.63
CA LYS A 19 10.28 -4.85 2.51
C LYS A 19 9.00 -4.02 2.69
N SER A 20 9.12 -2.87 3.36
CA SER A 20 8.33 -1.68 2.99
C SER A 20 8.94 -1.10 1.72
N SER A 21 8.66 -1.72 0.57
CA SER A 21 8.82 -1.06 -0.73
C SER A 21 7.47 -0.49 -1.14
N ALA A 22 7.11 0.64 -0.55
CA ALA A 22 6.14 1.55 -1.14
C ALA A 22 6.81 2.19 -2.37
N ASN A 23 6.75 1.48 -3.50
CA ASN A 23 7.06 2.04 -4.80
C ASN A 23 5.83 2.87 -5.22
N GLN A 24 5.84 4.15 -4.83
CA GLN A 24 4.84 5.13 -5.23
C GLN A 24 5.04 5.47 -6.71
N ASP A 25 4.34 4.74 -7.58
CA ASP A 25 4.25 5.07 -9.00
C ASP A 25 2.89 5.71 -9.30
N SER A 26 2.97 7.04 -9.40
CA SER A 26 2.24 7.95 -10.29
C SER A 26 0.70 7.90 -10.39
N ASN A 27 0.12 8.97 -9.83
CA ASN A 27 -0.92 9.79 -10.47
C ASN A 27 -2.31 9.14 -10.63
N LEU A 28 -2.98 8.72 -9.55
CA LEU A 28 -4.45 8.70 -9.47
C LEU A 28 -4.91 8.77 -8.01
N GLN A 29 -5.03 9.98 -7.46
CA GLN A 29 -5.75 10.24 -6.19
C GLN A 29 -5.43 9.20 -5.10
N ASP A 30 -4.14 9.12 -4.75
CA ASP A 30 -3.53 8.09 -3.91
C ASP A 30 -4.24 7.94 -2.56
N PHE A 31 -5.02 6.87 -2.41
CA PHE A 31 -5.32 6.28 -1.12
C PHE A 31 -4.10 5.46 -0.70
N SER A 32 -3.60 5.66 0.52
CA SER A 32 -2.52 4.82 1.06
C SER A 32 -2.98 3.36 1.12
N GLU A 33 -2.03 2.42 1.03
CA GLU A 33 -2.33 0.99 1.19
C GLU A 33 -3.04 0.68 2.50
N ASP A 34 -2.76 1.46 3.56
CA ASP A 34 -3.47 1.40 4.84
C ASP A 34 -4.95 1.78 4.68
N GLU A 35 -5.23 2.88 3.97
CA GLU A 35 -6.59 3.36 3.71
C GLU A 35 -7.34 2.37 2.82
N VAL A 36 -6.72 1.88 1.74
CA VAL A 36 -7.30 0.89 0.82
C VAL A 36 -7.61 -0.42 1.56
N SER A 37 -6.70 -0.88 2.42
CA SER A 37 -6.90 -2.08 3.24
C SER A 37 -8.05 -1.90 4.23
N LEU A 38 -8.18 -0.71 4.82
CA LEU A 38 -9.27 -0.38 5.72
C LEU A 38 -10.61 -0.31 4.97
N ILE A 39 -10.66 0.35 3.81
CA ILE A 39 -11.84 0.41 2.94
C ILE A 39 -12.27 -0.99 2.52
N ALA A 40 -11.34 -1.83 2.05
CA ALA A 40 -11.64 -3.20 1.63
C ALA A 40 -12.18 -4.05 2.79
N ARG A 41 -11.57 -3.94 3.98
CA ARG A 41 -12.04 -4.65 5.19
C ARG A 41 -13.44 -4.19 5.59
N MET A 42 -13.70 -2.89 5.59
CA MET A 42 -15.01 -2.35 5.96
C MET A 42 -16.07 -2.67 4.89
N PHE A 43 -15.74 -2.56 3.61
CA PHE A 43 -16.64 -2.91 2.50
C PHE A 43 -17.07 -4.38 2.57
N ARG A 44 -16.19 -5.30 2.99
CA ARG A 44 -16.55 -6.70 3.24
C ARG A 44 -17.52 -6.89 4.41
N LEU A 45 -17.51 -5.99 5.39
CA LEU A 45 -18.38 -6.06 6.58
C LEU A 45 -19.72 -5.36 6.37
N VAL A 46 -19.71 -4.16 5.78
CA VAL A 46 -20.89 -3.28 5.68
C VAL A 46 -21.35 -3.03 4.25
N GLY A 47 -20.60 -3.47 3.24
CA GLY A 47 -20.90 -3.24 1.82
C GLY A 47 -20.67 -1.79 1.38
N LYS A 48 -21.57 -1.30 0.51
CA LYS A 48 -21.57 0.06 -0.07
C LYS A 48 -21.91 1.18 0.92
N ARG A 49 -21.75 0.98 2.23
CA ARG A 49 -22.06 1.99 3.25
C ARG A 49 -20.89 2.96 3.42
N TRP A 50 -20.63 3.77 2.41
CA TRP A 50 -19.46 4.65 2.34
C TRP A 50 -19.35 5.64 3.50
N SER A 51 -20.46 6.22 3.95
CA SER A 51 -20.47 7.12 5.12
C SER A 51 -19.93 6.47 6.39
N LEU A 52 -20.16 5.16 6.57
CA LEU A 52 -19.67 4.41 7.74
C LEU A 52 -18.18 4.09 7.62
N ILE A 53 -17.70 3.87 6.40
CA ILE A 53 -16.28 3.64 6.09
C ILE A 53 -15.50 4.94 6.26
N ALA A 54 -15.99 6.05 5.71
CA ALA A 54 -15.40 7.38 5.82
C ALA A 54 -15.28 7.85 7.28
N GLY A 55 -16.24 7.48 8.14
CA GLY A 55 -16.15 7.76 9.58
C GLY A 55 -14.95 7.11 10.29
N ARG A 56 -14.23 6.18 9.64
CA ARG A 56 -12.99 5.56 10.15
C ARG A 56 -11.72 6.12 9.51
N ILE A 57 -11.83 6.93 8.46
CA ILE A 57 -10.70 7.48 7.71
C ILE A 57 -10.75 9.01 7.82
N PRO A 58 -10.12 9.59 8.85
CA PRO A 58 -10.10 11.03 9.01
C PRO A 58 -9.41 11.67 7.80
N GLY A 59 -10.07 12.64 7.17
CA GLY A 59 -9.54 13.31 5.97
C GLY A 59 -9.99 12.69 4.64
N ARG A 60 -10.80 11.61 4.65
CA ARG A 60 -11.48 11.08 3.46
C ARG A 60 -12.98 11.16 3.59
N THR A 61 -13.63 11.61 2.53
CA THR A 61 -15.08 11.65 2.43
C THR A 61 -15.64 10.35 1.84
N ALA A 62 -16.90 10.07 2.12
CA ALA A 62 -17.61 8.93 1.54
C ALA A 62 -17.60 8.97 0.01
N GLU A 63 -17.71 10.17 -0.56
CA GLU A 63 -17.73 10.44 -1.99
C GLU A 63 -16.39 10.07 -2.64
N GLU A 64 -15.26 10.44 -2.02
CA GLU A 64 -13.92 10.07 -2.51
C GLU A 64 -13.70 8.56 -2.51
N ILE A 65 -14.15 7.87 -1.45
CA ILE A 65 -14.01 6.41 -1.33
C ILE A 65 -14.87 5.70 -2.39
N GLU A 66 -16.10 6.17 -2.60
CA GLU A 66 -17.00 5.65 -3.63
C GLU A 66 -16.42 5.85 -5.03
N ASN A 67 -15.87 7.03 -5.31
CA ASN A 67 -15.26 7.35 -6.59
C ASN A 67 -14.03 6.49 -6.86
N TYR A 68 -13.14 6.33 -5.87
CA TYR A 68 -11.98 5.44 -5.95
C TYR A 68 -12.39 3.99 -6.26
N TRP A 69 -13.37 3.46 -5.53
CA TRP A 69 -13.83 2.08 -5.71
C TRP A 69 -14.54 1.87 -7.06
N THR A 70 -15.35 2.84 -7.50
CA THR A 70 -16.04 2.78 -8.80
C THR A 70 -15.05 2.86 -9.96
N SER A 71 -14.05 3.75 -9.87
CA SER A 71 -12.96 3.86 -10.84
C SER A 71 -12.16 2.54 -10.92
N LYS A 72 -11.79 1.97 -9.76
CA LYS A 72 -11.09 0.68 -9.66
C LYS A 72 -11.88 -0.49 -10.26
N ASN A 73 -13.21 -0.49 -10.16
CA ASN A 73 -14.06 -1.54 -10.74
C ASN A 73 -14.41 -1.32 -12.22
N ARG A 74 -14.27 -0.09 -12.75
CA ARG A 74 -14.58 0.22 -14.16
C ARG A 74 -13.42 -0.11 -15.10
N SER A 75 -12.17 -0.12 -14.64
CA SER A 75 -11.00 -0.41 -15.47
C SER A 75 -10.88 -1.87 -15.92
N SER A 76 -11.73 -2.79 -15.45
CA SER A 76 -11.71 -4.21 -15.84
C SER A 76 -12.59 -4.53 -17.07
N LYS A 77 -13.00 -3.55 -17.90
CA LYS A 77 -13.88 -3.78 -19.06
C LYS A 77 -13.55 -2.98 -20.33
N GLN A 78 -12.26 -2.74 -20.59
CA GLN A 78 -11.77 -2.43 -21.95
C GLN A 78 -10.75 -3.50 -22.37
N ARG A 79 -11.23 -4.70 -22.70
CA ARG A 79 -10.56 -5.70 -23.54
C ARG A 79 -11.60 -6.42 -24.37
#